data_AF-E0S3X2-F1
#
_entry.id   AF-E0S3X2-F1
#
_cell.length_a   1.000
_cell.length_b   1.000
_cell.length_c   1.000
_cell.angle_alpha   90.00
_cell.angle_beta   90.00
_cell.angle_gamma   90.00
#
_symmetry.space_group_name_H-M   'P 1'
#
loop_
_entity.id
_entity.type
_entity.pdbx_description
1 polymer ?
#
loop_
_entity_poly.entity_id
_entity_poly.type
_entity_poly.pdbx_seq_one_letter_code
_entity_poly.pdbx_strand_id
1 'polypeptide(L)' 'MDFSTAAHVFSDNCRIEKYDGKHSEDEDRYKVIGAINGYLMIIVVSYTMRKMIK' A
#
# COMPACT_ATOMS: atom_id res chain seq x y z
N MET A 1 -14.50 -4.89 -1.74
CA MET A 1 -13.30 -4.56 -0.95
C MET A 1 -13.27 -3.06 -0.79
N ASP A 2 -13.14 -2.58 0.44
CA ASP A 2 -13.05 -1.16 0.78
C ASP A 2 -11.65 -0.82 1.33
N PHE A 3 -11.39 0.47 1.55
CA PHE A 3 -10.10 0.93 2.05
C PHE A 3 -9.80 0.40 3.47
N SER A 4 -10.82 0.25 4.32
CA SER A 4 -10.65 -0.36 5.65
C SER A 4 -10.12 -1.78 5.56
N THR A 5 -10.68 -2.58 4.65
CA THR A 5 -10.21 -3.94 4.38
C THR A 5 -8.80 -3.89 3.82
N ALA A 6 -8.54 -3.06 2.80
CA ALA A 6 -7.23 -2.96 2.17
C ALA A 6 -6.12 -2.49 3.13
N ALA A 7 -6.43 -1.64 4.11
CA ALA A 7 -5.45 -1.13 5.08
C ALA A 7 -4.81 -2.24 5.92
N HIS A 8 -5.47 -3.38 6.11
CA HIS A 8 -4.86 -4.50 6.84
C HIS A 8 -3.64 -5.10 6.13
N VAL A 9 -3.42 -4.81 4.83
CA VAL A 9 -2.20 -5.21 4.11
C VAL A 9 -0.93 -4.62 4.75
N PHE A 10 -1.03 -3.47 5.42
CA PHE A 10 0.10 -2.84 6.09
C PHE A 10 0.50 -3.56 7.39
N SER A 11 -0.34 -4.46 7.90
CA SER A 11 -0.03 -5.35 9.02
C SER A 11 0.70 -6.62 8.60
N ASP A 12 0.84 -6.88 7.29
CA ASP A 12 1.64 -8.00 6.80
C ASP A 12 3.14 -7.65 6.83
N ASN A 13 3.90 -8.40 7.63
CA ASN A 13 5.35 -8.27 7.77
C ASN A 13 6.11 -8.77 6.54
N CYS A 14 5.48 -9.62 5.72
CA CYS A 14 6.03 -10.15 4.48
C CYS A 14 5.54 -9.39 3.24
N ARG A 15 4.88 -8.23 3.42
CA ARG A 15 4.38 -7.43 2.30
C ARG A 15 5.52 -6.96 1.39
N ILE A 16 5.22 -6.89 0.10
CA ILE A 16 6.09 -6.30 -0.91
C ILE A 16 5.58 -4.91 -1.23
N GLU A 17 6.46 -3.92 -1.11
CA GLU A 17 6.17 -2.54 -1.48
C GLU A 17 7.06 -2.09 -2.63
N LYS A 18 6.48 -1.40 -3.61
CA LYS A 18 7.18 -0.93 -4.81
C LYS A 18 6.77 0.49 -5.18
N TYR A 19 7.74 1.35 -5.41
CA TYR A 19 7.54 2.69 -5.94
C TYR A 19 6.94 2.65 -7.37
N ASP A 20 5.93 3.47 -7.62
CA ASP A 20 5.23 3.59 -8.90
C ASP A 20 5.58 4.93 -9.59
N GLY A 21 6.82 4.99 -10.12
CA GLY A 21 7.35 6.21 -10.73
C GLY A 21 6.52 6.72 -11.92
N LYS A 22 5.78 5.86 -12.62
CA LYS A 22 4.91 6.27 -13.73
C LYS A 22 3.76 7.19 -13.27
N HIS A 23 3.33 7.07 -12.03
CA HIS A 23 2.19 7.81 -11.49
C HIS A 23 2.60 8.76 -10.36
N SER A 24 3.89 9.07 -10.25
CA SER A 24 4.46 9.88 -9.17
C SER A 24 4.92 11.27 -9.63
N GLU A 25 4.19 11.89 -10.57
CA GLU A 25 4.53 13.21 -11.10
C GLU A 25 4.27 14.32 -10.06
N ASP A 26 3.12 14.28 -9.37
CA ASP A 26 2.71 15.28 -8.37
C ASP A 26 2.96 14.85 -6.91
N GLU A 27 2.81 13.56 -6.61
CA GLU A 27 3.03 12.97 -5.28
C GLU A 27 3.64 11.57 -5.41
N ASP A 28 4.56 11.21 -4.51
CA ASP A 28 5.17 9.87 -4.50
C ASP A 28 4.12 8.78 -4.26
N ARG A 29 3.94 7.90 -5.26
CA ARG A 29 2.99 6.78 -5.19
C ARG A 29 3.70 5.45 -5.04
N TYR A 30 3.11 4.59 -4.22
CA TYR A 30 3.59 3.24 -3.98
C TYR A 30 2.49 2.22 -4.26
N LYS A 31 2.88 1.02 -4.67
CA LYS A 31 2.04 -0.17 -4.73
C LYS A 31 2.47 -1.15 -3.64
N VAL A 32 1.51 -1.64 -2.86
CA VAL A 32 1.75 -2.70 -1.86
C VAL A 32 1.00 -3.95 -2.25
N ILE A 33 1.66 -5.09 -2.11
CA ILE A 33 1.11 -6.44 -2.20
C ILE A 33 1.35 -7.15 -0.87
N GLY A 34 0.32 -7.73 -0.28
CA GLY A 34 0.45 -8.52 0.95
C GLY A 34 -0.81 -9.33 1.19
N ALA A 35 -0.76 -10.21 2.19
CA ALA A 35 -1.87 -11.03 2.62
C ALA A 35 -2.72 -10.29 3.67
N ILE A 36 -4.01 -10.64 3.74
CA ILE A 36 -4.91 -10.16 4.79
C ILE A 36 -5.54 -11.38 5.46
N ASN A 37 -5.56 -11.38 6.80
CA ASN A 37 -6.14 -12.45 7.61
C ASN A 37 -5.57 -13.86 7.33
N GLY A 38 -4.29 -13.95 6.93
CA GLY A 38 -3.62 -15.23 6.67
C GLY A 38 -4.02 -15.94 5.37
N TYR A 39 -4.95 -15.37 4.59
CA TYR A 39 -5.26 -15.82 3.24
C TYR A 39 -4.45 -15.01 2.23
N LEU A 40 -3.92 -15.70 1.20
CA LEU A 40 -3.26 -15.05 0.07
C LEU A 40 -4.29 -14.29 -0.77
N MET A 41 -4.64 -13.09 -0.32
CA MET A 41 -5.45 -12.13 -1.07
C MET A 41 -4.51 -11.05 -1.61
N ILE A 42 -4.16 -11.13 -2.89
CA ILE A 42 -3.29 -10.13 -3.54
C ILE A 42 -4.08 -8.84 -3.69
N ILE A 43 -3.78 -7.86 -2.85
CA ILE A 43 -4.30 -6.50 -2.98
C ILE A 43 -3.20 -5.62 -3.53
N VAL A 44 -3.53 -4.74 -4.48
CA VAL A 44 -2.65 -3.65 -4.90
C VAL A 44 -3.23 -2.36 -4.35
N VAL A 45 -2.56 -1.76 -3.37
CA VAL A 45 -2.95 -0.45 -2.83
C VAL A 45 -2.05 0.62 -3.41
N SER A 46 -2.65 1.67 -4.00
CA SER A 46 -1.94 2.89 -4.36
C SER A 46 -2.12 3.96 -3.29
N TYR A 47 -1.03 4.42 -2.69
CA TYR A 47 -1.05 5.40 -1.60
C TYR A 47 0.09 6.42 -1.70
N THR A 48 -0.09 7.58 -1.04
CA THR A 48 0.92 8.65 -0.92
C THR A 48 1.27 8.89 0.55
N MET A 49 2.51 9.30 0.83
CA MET A 49 2.97 9.58 2.19
C MET A 49 2.93 11.08 2.48
N ARG A 50 2.14 11.49 3.48
CA ARG A 50 2.19 12.87 3.99
C ARG A 50 3.24 12.97 5.09
N LYS A 51 4.33 13.70 4.85
CA LYS A 51 5.26 14.06 5.92
C LYS A 51 4.56 15.04 6.87
N MET A 52 4.47 14.67 8.15
CA MET A 52 4.09 15.62 9.20
C MET A 52 5.24 16.60 9.38
N ILE A 53 5.02 17.88 9.05
CA ILE A 53 5.92 18.96 9.47
C ILE A 53 5.60 19.21 10.95
N LYS A 54 6.58 19.01 11.83
CA LYS A 54 6.47 19.29 13.27
C LYS A 54 6.39 20.78 13.54
#